data_AF-A0A7Y2JI29-F1
#
_entry.id   AF-A0A7Y2JI29-F1
#
_cell.length_a   1.000
_cell.length_b   1.000
_cell.length_c   1.000
_cell.angle_alpha   90.00
_cell.angle_beta   90.00
_cell.angle_gamma   90.00
#
_symmetry.space_group_name_H-M   'P 1'
#
loop_
_entity.id
_entity.type
_entity.pdbx_description
1 polymer ?
#
loop_
_entity_poly.entity_id
_entity_poly.type
_entity_poly.pdbx_seq_one_letter_code
_entity_poly.pdbx_strand_id
1 'polypeptide(L)'
;MTDQDTGYHYQLMRRAIDLIDSEAGQGMTLEDIAAEMHMSPAHFQRIFSRWAGVSPKRYQQWLALDHAKELLATRHTTLETADRVGLSGSGRLHDLFVRWEAMSP
;
A
#
# COMPACT_ATOMS: atom_id res chain seq x y z
N MET A 1 -11.24 12.80 -24.21
CA MET A 1 -10.52 12.84 -22.93
C MET A 1 -9.20 13.52 -23.22
N THR A 2 -9.10 14.79 -22.84
CA THR A 2 -8.14 15.76 -23.35
C THR A 2 -6.73 15.48 -22.82
N ASP A 3 -5.70 15.81 -23.59
CA ASP A 3 -4.29 15.55 -23.26
C ASP A 3 -3.85 16.16 -21.90
N GLN A 4 -4.48 17.27 -21.50
CA GLN A 4 -4.28 17.93 -20.20
C GLN A 4 -4.76 17.11 -18.99
N ASP A 5 -5.82 16.30 -19.14
CA ASP A 5 -6.35 15.44 -18.07
C ASP A 5 -5.38 14.30 -17.75
N THR A 6 -4.58 13.86 -18.75
CA THR A 6 -3.59 12.80 -18.56
C THR A 6 -2.38 13.33 -17.79
N GLY A 7 -1.91 14.54 -18.09
CA GLY A 7 -0.79 15.18 -17.39
C GLY A 7 -1.09 15.50 -15.92
N TYR A 8 -2.30 15.99 -15.62
CA TYR A 8 -2.73 16.25 -14.25
C TYR A 8 -2.80 14.97 -13.41
N HIS A 9 -3.50 13.94 -13.93
CA HIS A 9 -3.61 12.67 -13.22
C HIS A 9 -2.26 11.98 -13.05
N TYR A 10 -1.35 12.10 -14.01
CA TYR A 10 0.01 11.57 -13.86
C TYR A 10 0.72 12.15 -12.64
N GLN A 11 0.79 13.48 -12.52
CA GLN A 11 1.47 14.13 -11.40
C GLN A 11 0.81 13.80 -10.06
N LEU A 12 -0.52 13.69 -10.03
CA LEU A 12 -1.25 13.33 -8.83
C LEU A 12 -0.98 11.87 -8.43
N MET A 13 -1.00 10.93 -9.37
CA MET A 13 -0.73 9.52 -9.09
C MET A 13 0.72 9.28 -8.69
N ARG A 14 1.67 10.01 -9.28
CA ARG A 14 3.06 10.01 -8.81
C ARG A 14 3.15 10.42 -7.34
N ARG A 15 2.54 11.55 -6.96
CA ARG A 15 2.51 12.01 -5.56
C ARG A 15 1.82 11.01 -4.63
N ALA A 16 0.75 10.37 -5.09
CA ALA A 16 0.07 9.33 -4.32
C ALA A 16 0.96 8.11 -4.08
N ILE A 17 1.73 7.68 -5.09
CA ILE A 17 2.70 6.58 -4.96
C ILE A 17 3.81 6.99 -3.99
N ASP A 18 4.41 8.18 -4.17
CA ASP A 18 5.45 8.71 -3.28
C ASP A 18 4.96 8.78 -1.82
N LEU A 19 3.69 9.15 -1.60
CA LEU A 19 3.06 9.17 -0.28
C LEU A 19 2.92 7.76 0.29
N ILE A 20 2.40 6.81 -0.48
CA ILE A 20 2.20 5.42 -0.03
C ILE A 20 3.54 4.72 0.27
N ASP A 21 4.58 5.01 -0.49
CA ASP A 21 5.93 4.46 -0.31
C ASP A 21 6.65 5.05 0.91
N SER A 22 6.19 6.20 1.41
CA SER A 22 6.79 6.86 2.57
C SER A 22 6.37 6.24 3.91
N GLU A 23 7.15 6.49 4.96
CA GLU A 23 6.76 6.12 6.33
C GLU A 23 5.40 6.71 6.74
N ALA A 24 5.09 7.92 6.29
CA ALA A 24 3.79 8.55 6.56
C ALA A 24 2.63 7.81 5.88
N GLY A 25 2.88 7.12 4.78
CA GLY A 25 1.90 6.28 4.08
C GLY A 25 1.57 4.99 4.82
N GLN A 26 2.40 4.57 5.78
CA GLN A 26 2.18 3.35 6.56
C GLN A 26 0.96 3.54 7.48
N GLY A 27 -0.05 2.71 7.27
CA GLY A 27 -1.29 2.75 8.06
C GLY A 27 -2.34 3.75 7.58
N MET A 28 -2.06 4.57 6.56
CA MET A 28 -3.07 5.44 5.95
C MET A 28 -4.19 4.61 5.30
N THR A 29 -5.43 5.03 5.52
CA THR A 29 -6.60 4.46 4.85
C THR A 29 -6.73 4.97 3.42
N LEU A 30 -7.61 4.34 2.64
CA LEU A 30 -7.92 4.83 1.29
C LEU A 30 -8.49 6.26 1.34
N GLU A 31 -9.29 6.54 2.37
CA GLU A 31 -9.91 7.82 2.65
C GLU A 31 -8.86 8.89 2.92
N ASP A 32 -7.85 8.59 3.75
CA ASP A 32 -6.77 9.53 4.06
C ASP A 32 -5.97 9.89 2.81
N ILE A 33 -5.56 8.88 2.03
CA ILE A 33 -4.77 9.10 0.80
C ILE A 33 -5.60 9.88 -0.23
N ALA A 34 -6.88 9.56 -0.38
CA ALA A 34 -7.76 10.28 -1.30
C ALA A 34 -7.96 11.74 -0.87
N ALA A 35 -8.06 12.00 0.43
CA ALA A 35 -8.17 13.35 0.98
C ALA A 35 -6.92 14.19 0.69
N GLU A 36 -5.72 13.62 0.88
CA GLU A 36 -4.44 14.25 0.51
C GLU A 36 -4.35 14.59 -0.99
N MET A 37 -4.97 13.75 -1.83
CA MET A 37 -5.04 13.98 -3.28
C MET A 37 -6.23 14.87 -3.69
N HIS A 38 -7.00 15.39 -2.74
CA HIS A 38 -8.23 16.17 -2.95
C HIS A 38 -9.26 15.46 -3.85
N MET A 39 -9.44 14.16 -3.63
CA MET A 39 -10.34 13.30 -4.40
C MET A 39 -11.31 12.55 -3.48
N SER A 40 -12.45 12.15 -4.04
CA SER A 40 -13.28 11.15 -3.36
C SER A 40 -12.59 9.78 -3.41
N PRO A 41 -12.74 8.92 -2.38
CA PRO A 41 -12.09 7.62 -2.33
C PRO A 41 -12.36 6.73 -3.56
N ALA A 42 -13.61 6.70 -4.01
CA ALA A 42 -14.02 5.92 -5.18
C ALA A 42 -13.39 6.43 -6.49
N HIS A 43 -13.22 7.75 -6.63
CA HIS A 43 -12.56 8.33 -7.80
C HIS A 43 -11.06 8.03 -7.76
N PHE A 44 -10.41 8.30 -6.62
CA PHE A 44 -9.00 8.04 -6.40
C PHE A 44 -8.65 6.58 -6.69
N GLN A 45 -9.38 5.63 -6.11
CA GLN A 45 -9.16 4.19 -6.34
C GLN A 45 -9.20 3.84 -7.83
N ARG A 46 -10.15 4.39 -8.58
CA ARG A 46 -10.31 4.10 -10.02
C ARG A 46 -9.15 4.63 -10.83
N ILE A 47 -8.73 5.87 -10.59
CA ILE A 47 -7.63 6.51 -11.31
C ILE A 47 -6.30 5.85 -10.93
N PHE A 48 -6.07 5.60 -9.64
CA PHE A 48 -4.89 4.88 -9.16
C PHE A 48 -4.78 3.50 -9.80
N SER A 49 -5.85 2.69 -9.75
CA SER A 49 -5.81 1.35 -10.34
C SER A 49 -5.58 1.35 -11.84
N ARG A 50 -6.10 2.38 -12.54
CA ARG A 50 -5.86 2.54 -13.97
C ARG A 50 -4.40 2.88 -14.29
N TRP A 51 -3.73 3.64 -13.41
CA TRP A 51 -2.34 4.07 -13.59
C TRP A 51 -1.33 3.03 -13.09
N ALA A 52 -1.51 2.53 -11.85
CA ALA A 52 -0.60 1.60 -11.19
C ALA A 52 -0.88 0.13 -11.53
N GLY A 53 -2.01 -0.18 -12.17
CA GLY A 53 -2.44 -1.55 -12.50
C GLY A 53 -2.97 -2.36 -11.31
N VAL A 54 -2.85 -1.85 -10.09
CA VAL A 54 -3.34 -2.47 -8.85
C VAL A 54 -4.08 -1.44 -7.99
N SER A 55 -4.97 -1.91 -7.11
CA SER A 55 -5.65 -1.01 -6.18
C SER A 55 -4.68 -0.48 -5.10
N PRO A 56 -4.93 0.71 -4.53
CA PRO A 56 -4.08 1.28 -3.46
C PRO A 56 -3.84 0.31 -2.30
N LYS A 57 -4.91 -0.37 -1.85
CA LYS A 57 -4.84 -1.36 -0.77
C LYS A 57 -3.93 -2.54 -1.13
N ARG A 58 -3.96 -3.03 -2.37
CA ARG A 58 -3.08 -4.13 -2.80
C ARG A 58 -1.63 -3.67 -2.87
N TYR A 59 -1.40 -2.43 -3.31
CA TYR A 59 -0.07 -1.84 -3.33
C TYR A 59 0.52 -1.73 -1.92
N GLN A 60 -0.23 -1.16 -0.97
CA GLN A 60 0.15 -1.11 0.46
C GLN A 60 0.41 -2.51 1.04
N GLN A 61 -0.42 -3.51 0.70
CA GLN A 61 -0.20 -4.88 1.15
C GLN A 61 1.09 -5.50 0.61
N TRP A 62 1.46 -5.18 -0.63
CA TRP A 62 2.71 -5.65 -1.22
C TRP A 62 3.93 -4.99 -0.55
N LEU A 63 3.88 -3.68 -0.30
CA LEU A 63 4.93 -2.97 0.46
C LEU A 63 5.08 -3.54 1.89
N ALA A 64 3.97 -3.79 2.57
CA ALA A 64 3.99 -4.39 3.91
C ALA A 64 4.59 -5.80 3.90
N LEU A 65 4.31 -6.60 2.87
CA LEU A 65 4.91 -7.92 2.69
C LEU A 65 6.42 -7.83 2.46
N ASP A 66 6.86 -6.93 1.58
CA ASP A 66 8.27 -6.76 1.26
C ASP A 66 9.08 -6.38 2.51
N HIS A 67 8.60 -5.38 3.25
CA HIS A 67 9.20 -4.99 4.53
C HIS A 67 9.14 -6.13 5.57
N ALA A 68 8.05 -6.91 5.62
CA ALA A 68 7.98 -8.06 6.53
C ALA A 68 9.04 -9.13 6.21
N LYS A 69 9.31 -9.39 4.92
CA LYS A 69 10.35 -10.35 4.49
C LYS A 69 11.74 -9.89 4.94
N GLU A 70 12.04 -8.60 4.86
CA GLU A 70 13.30 -8.02 5.34
C GLU A 70 13.45 -8.17 6.88
N LEU A 71 12.39 -7.89 7.63
CA LEU A 71 12.39 -8.03 9.09
C LEU A 71 12.58 -9.48 9.54
N LEU A 72 11.92 -10.44 8.87
CA LEU A 72 12.08 -11.86 9.16
C LEU A 72 13.49 -12.37 8.78
N ALA A 73 14.05 -11.91 7.66
CA ALA A 73 15.42 -12.22 7.27
C ALA A 73 16.46 -11.71 8.30
N THR A 74 16.15 -10.61 8.99
CA THR A 74 16.97 -10.04 10.09
C THR A 74 16.63 -10.60 11.47
N ARG A 75 15.88 -11.71 11.53
CA ARG A 75 15.54 -12.50 12.74
C ARG A 75 14.60 -11.82 13.75
N HIS A 76 13.74 -10.91 13.30
CA HIS A 76 12.61 -10.47 14.12
C HIS A 76 11.60 -11.61 14.32
N THR A 77 10.90 -11.61 15.46
CA THR A 77 9.79 -12.52 15.68
C THR A 77 8.60 -12.19 14.78
N THR A 78 7.69 -13.14 14.57
CA THR A 78 6.46 -12.90 13.79
C THR A 78 5.55 -11.85 14.43
N LEU A 79 5.58 -11.73 15.77
CA LEU A 79 4.83 -10.71 16.50
C LEU A 79 5.43 -9.31 16.28
N GLU A 80 6.75 -9.16 16.45
CA GLU A 80 7.44 -7.88 16.20
C GLU A 80 7.33 -7.46 14.74
N THR A 81 7.43 -8.42 13.81
CA THR A 81 7.27 -8.15 12.39
C THR A 81 5.87 -7.62 12.09
N ALA A 82 4.83 -8.28 12.61
CA ALA A 82 3.45 -7.84 12.42
C ALA A 82 3.21 -6.41 12.94
N ASP A 83 3.73 -6.09 14.12
CA ASP A 83 3.64 -4.76 14.71
C ASP A 83 4.33 -3.70 13.84
N ARG A 84 5.59 -3.96 13.43
CA ARG A 84 6.39 -3.04 12.59
C ARG A 84 5.81 -2.77 11.22
N VAL A 85 5.06 -3.71 10.64
CA VAL A 85 4.37 -3.50 9.35
C VAL A 85 2.92 -3.03 9.50
N GLY A 86 2.51 -2.61 10.70
CA GLY A 86 1.19 -2.04 10.97
C GLY A 86 0.04 -3.05 10.96
N LEU A 87 0.33 -4.34 11.17
CA LEU A 87 -0.67 -5.39 11.25
C LEU A 87 -1.09 -5.62 12.70
N SER A 88 -2.37 -5.94 12.91
CA SER A 88 -2.93 -6.14 14.26
C SER A 88 -2.48 -7.43 14.97
N GLY A 89 -1.49 -8.15 14.43
CA GLY A 89 -0.94 -9.37 15.04
C GLY A 89 -0.44 -10.42 14.04
N SER A 90 0.21 -11.45 14.56
CA SER A 90 0.87 -12.51 13.77
C SER A 90 -0.08 -13.32 12.88
N GLY A 91 -1.36 -13.45 13.23
CA GLY A 91 -2.37 -14.07 12.36
C GLY A 91 -2.59 -13.29 11.06
N ARG A 92 -2.56 -11.95 11.11
CA ARG A 92 -2.69 -11.10 9.92
C ARG A 92 -1.45 -11.14 9.05
N LEU A 93 -0.27 -11.29 9.67
CA LEU A 93 0.98 -11.54 8.96
C LEU A 93 0.92 -12.87 8.22
N HIS A 94 0.42 -13.93 8.86
CA HIS A 94 0.21 -15.22 8.22
C HIS A 94 -0.73 -15.11 7.00
N ASP A 95 -1.90 -14.48 7.15
CA ASP A 95 -2.84 -14.24 6.04
C ASP A 95 -2.19 -13.50 4.87
N LEU A 96 -1.31 -12.52 5.17
CA LEU A 96 -0.60 -11.73 4.17
C LEU A 96 0.36 -12.59 3.36
N PHE A 97 1.18 -13.42 4.02
CA PHE A 97 2.11 -14.33 3.37
C PHE A 97 1.39 -15.39 2.53
N VAL A 98 0.35 -16.03 3.08
CA VAL A 98 -0.44 -17.02 2.32
C VAL A 98 -1.07 -16.41 1.07
N ARG A 99 -1.52 -15.16 1.15
CA ARG A 99 -2.13 -14.45 0.02
C ARG A 99 -1.16 -14.16 -1.13
N TRP A 100 0.07 -13.80 -0.81
CA TRP A 100 1.03 -13.27 -1.81
C TRP A 100 2.14 -14.24 -2.18
N GLU A 101 2.59 -15.07 -1.25
CA GLU A 101 3.73 -15.98 -1.40
C GLU A 101 3.29 -17.46 -1.41
N ALA A 102 2.02 -17.75 -1.07
CA ALA A 102 1.50 -19.10 -0.92
C ALA A 102 2.30 -19.97 0.08
N MET A 103 2.93 -19.32 1.07
CA MET A 103 3.73 -19.92 2.14
C MET A 103 3.42 -19.22 3.47
N SER A 104 3.82 -19.81 4.60
CA SER A 104 3.79 -19.11 5.89
C SER A 104 4.96 -18.13 6.03
N PRO A 105 4.87 -17.12 6.91
CA PRO A 105 5.99 -16.23 7.25
C PRO A 105 7.21 -16.99 7.75
#